data_AF-A0A2W7RKV7-F1
#
_entry.id   AF-A0A2W7RKV7-F1
#
_cell.length_a   1.000
_cell.length_b   1.000
_cell.length_c   1.000
_cell.angle_alpha   90.00
_cell.angle_beta   90.00
_cell.angle_gamma   90.00
#
_symmetry.space_group_name_H-M   'P 1'
#
loop_
_entity.id
_entity.type
_entity.pdbx_description
1 polymer ?
#
loop_
_entity_poly.entity_id
_entity_poly.type
_entity_poly.pdbx_seq_one_letter_code
_entity_poly.pdbx_strand_id
1 'polypeptide(L)' 'MEKDLITQALQTIHLQNGKDLKEVSQYLNMKYRIDTDILLLEDRLKKLIQEEKAVA' A
#
# COMPACT_ATOMS: atom_id res chain seq x y z
N MET A 1 1.27 -13.36 -10.55
CA MET A 1 2.19 -13.30 -9.39
C MET A 1 1.39 -12.82 -8.20
N GLU A 2 1.57 -13.43 -7.05
CA GLU A 2 0.92 -12.98 -5.82
C GLU A 2 1.48 -11.61 -5.43
N LYS A 3 0.61 -10.62 -5.22
CA LYS A 3 1.03 -9.28 -4.79
C LYS A 3 1.45 -9.33 -3.32
N ASP A 4 2.54 -8.64 -2.97
CA ASP A 4 3.00 -8.56 -1.59
C ASP A 4 1.94 -7.89 -0.67
N LEU A 5 2.01 -8.17 0.63
CA LEU A 5 1.02 -7.70 1.61
C LEU A 5 0.91 -6.17 1.68
N ILE A 6 2.02 -5.45 1.48
CA ILE A 6 2.04 -3.98 1.48
C ILE A 6 1.27 -3.47 0.27
N THR A 7 1.55 -4.04 -0.90
CA THR A 7 0.84 -3.73 -2.14
C THR A 7 -0.66 -4.01 -2.01
N GLN A 8 -1.04 -5.19 -1.47
CA GLN A 8 -2.44 -5.52 -1.25
C GLN A 8 -3.14 -4.53 -0.30
N ALA A 9 -2.47 -4.14 0.78
CA ALA A 9 -2.99 -3.18 1.74
C ALA A 9 -3.13 -1.78 1.12
N LEU A 10 -2.14 -1.30 0.37
CA LEU A 10 -2.21 -0.04 -0.36
C LEU A 10 -3.37 -0.02 -1.37
N GLN A 11 -3.55 -1.11 -2.13
CA GLN A 11 -4.65 -1.19 -3.09
C GLN A 11 -6.03 -1.20 -2.39
N THR A 12 -6.20 -2.03 -1.36
CA THR A 12 -7.50 -2.22 -0.72
C THR A 12 -7.88 -1.05 0.18
N ILE A 13 -6.94 -0.53 0.96
CA ILE A 13 -7.22 0.46 2.01
C ILE A 13 -7.08 1.87 1.45
N HIS A 14 -6.01 2.17 0.72
CA HIS A 14 -5.79 3.52 0.20
C HIS A 14 -6.49 3.75 -1.14
N LEU A 15 -6.22 2.92 -2.15
CA LEU A 15 -6.73 3.16 -3.51
C LEU A 15 -8.23 2.84 -3.66
N GLN A 16 -8.72 1.76 -3.06
CA GLN A 16 -10.15 1.38 -3.16
C GLN A 16 -11.02 2.10 -2.14
N ASN A 17 -10.58 2.20 -0.87
CA ASN A 17 -11.40 2.76 0.21
C ASN A 17 -11.10 4.24 0.51
N GLY A 18 -10.09 4.84 -0.12
CA GLY A 18 -9.74 6.25 0.03
C GLY A 18 -9.14 6.63 1.40
N LYS A 19 -8.67 5.65 2.19
CA LYS A 19 -8.10 5.89 3.53
C LYS A 19 -6.65 6.34 3.46
N ASP A 20 -6.18 7.09 4.44
CA ASP A 20 -4.79 7.56 4.48
C ASP A 20 -3.75 6.45 4.68
N LEU A 21 -2.50 6.72 4.28
CA LEU A 21 -1.37 5.80 4.45
C LEU A 21 -1.08 5.44 5.90
N LYS A 22 -1.49 6.28 6.86
CA LYS A 22 -1.44 5.96 8.29
C LYS A 22 -2.33 4.78 8.64
N GLU A 23 -3.52 4.69 8.07
CA GLU A 23 -4.41 3.55 8.28
C GLU A 23 -3.86 2.29 7.62
N VAL A 24 -3.18 2.42 6.47
CA VAL A 24 -2.48 1.30 5.84
C VAL A 24 -1.38 0.76 6.75
N SER A 25 -0.54 1.64 7.30
CA SER A 25 0.54 1.25 8.24
C SER A 25 -0.03 0.60 9.50
N GLN A 26 -1.08 1.19 10.10
CA GLN A 26 -1.76 0.61 11.26
C GLN A 26 -2.33 -0.78 10.95
N TYR A 27 -2.97 -0.96 9.81
CA TYR A 27 -3.51 -2.26 9.41
C TYR A 27 -2.41 -3.31 9.24
N LEU A 28 -1.31 -2.95 8.57
CA LEU A 28 -0.16 -3.83 8.38
C LEU A 28 0.46 -4.26 9.73
N ASN A 29 0.58 -3.32 10.66
CA ASN A 29 1.09 -3.59 12.00
C ASN A 29 0.12 -4.46 12.82
N MET A 30 -1.17 -4.12 12.83
CA MET A 30 -2.16 -4.81 13.65
C MET A 30 -2.44 -6.24 13.16
N LYS A 31 -2.57 -6.43 11.84
CA LYS A 31 -2.97 -7.72 11.27
C LYS A 31 -1.79 -8.63 10.98
N TYR A 32 -0.68 -8.07 10.52
CA TYR A 32 0.47 -8.83 10.03
C TYR A 32 1.75 -8.61 10.82
N ARG A 33 1.74 -7.75 11.87
CA ARG A 33 2.93 -7.37 12.66
C ARG A 33 4.06 -6.79 11.81
N ILE A 34 3.70 -6.15 10.70
CA ILE A 34 4.64 -5.48 9.82
C ILE A 34 4.67 -4.00 10.21
N ASP A 35 5.82 -3.56 10.70
CA ASP A 35 6.06 -2.13 10.92
C ASP A 35 6.50 -1.49 9.62
N THR A 36 5.71 -0.54 9.12
CA THR A 36 5.99 0.16 7.87
C THR A 36 6.04 1.65 8.10
N ASP A 37 7.15 2.25 7.70
CA ASP A 37 7.30 3.70 7.64
C ASP A 37 6.39 4.30 6.57
N ILE A 38 5.85 5.49 6.84
CA ILE A 38 4.99 6.20 5.88
C ILE A 38 5.75 6.54 4.60
N LEU A 39 7.03 6.90 4.69
CA LEU A 39 7.86 7.21 3.52
C LEU A 39 8.02 5.99 2.59
N LEU A 40 8.12 4.78 3.19
CA LEU A 40 8.16 3.54 2.44
C LEU A 40 6.82 3.29 1.71
N LEU A 41 5.70 3.51 2.39
CA LEU A 41 4.37 3.36 1.79
C LEU A 41 4.15 4.36 0.64
N GLU A 42 4.63 5.60 0.79
CA GLU A 42 4.58 6.62 -0.27
C GLU A 42 5.41 6.23 -1.50
N ASP A 43 6.65 5.76 -1.30
CA ASP A 43 7.50 5.28 -2.41
C ASP A 43 6.84 4.11 -3.13
N ARG A 44 6.30 3.16 -2.37
CA ARG A 44 5.62 1.97 -2.92
C ARG A 44 4.36 2.35 -3.69
N LEU A 45 3.57 3.29 -3.16
CA LEU A 45 2.38 3.81 -3.83
C LEU A 45 2.73 4.50 -5.15
N LYS A 46 3.80 5.33 -5.17
CA LYS A 46 4.26 5.99 -6.40
C LYS A 46 4.63 4.97 -7.48
N LYS A 47 5.34 3.90 -7.12
CA LYS A 47 5.68 2.80 -8.03
C LYS A 47 4.43 2.11 -8.56
N LEU A 48 3.47 1.78 -7.70
CA LEU A 48 2.20 1.16 -8.11
C LEU A 48 1.44 2.01 -9.14
N ILE A 49 1.32 3.32 -8.89
CA ILE A 49 0.64 4.24 -9.81
C ILE A 49 1.39 4.36 -11.13
N GLN A 50 2.72 4.37 -11.12
CA GLN A 50 3.53 4.40 -12.34
C GLN A 50 3.40 3.10 -13.15
N GLU A 51 3.40 1.95 -12.49
CA GLU A 51 3.21 0.64 -13.13
C GLU A 51 1.81 0.50 -13.73
N GLU A 52 0.74 0.89 -13.02
CA GLU A 52 -0.62 0.86 -13.56
C GLU A 52 -0.78 1.78 -14.78
N LYS A 53 -0.12 2.95 -14.79
CA LYS A 53 -0.12 3.85 -15.94
C LYS A 53 0.68 3.34 -17.13
N ALA A 54 1.70 2.51 -16.91
CA ALA A 54 2.52 1.96 -17.98
C ALA A 54 1.87 0.77 -18.70
N VAL A 55 0.81 0.19 -18.11
CA VAL A 55 0.04 -0.93 -18.67
C VAL A 55 -1.27 -0.46 -19.34
N ALA A 56 -1.64 0.81 -19.16
CA ALA A 56 -2.88 1.43 -19.69
C ALA A 56 -2.70 2.08 -21.06
#